data_AF-A0A3D6AL52-F1
#
_entry.id   AF-A0A3D6AL52-F1
#
_cell.length_a   1.000
_cell.length_b   1.000
_cell.length_c   1.000
_cell.angle_alpha   90.00
_cell.angle_beta   90.00
_cell.angle_gamma   90.00
#
_symmetry.space_group_name_H-M   'P 1'
#
loop_
_entity.id
_entity.type
_entity.pdbx_description
1 polymer ?
#
loop_
_entity_poly.entity_id
_entity_poly.type
_entity_poly.pdbx_seq_one_letter_code
_entity_poly.pdbx_strand_id
1 'polypeptide(L)' 'MSNTIFELRDSVEVSTGRLGHVRMKQENYNQEVAIITVHPDDIPQLIEQLEKAGREAQAIREELKNRSVTKESDKQ' A
#
# COMPACT_ATOMS: atom_id res chain seq x y z
N MET A 1 -27.65 -0.76 -1.80
CA MET A 1 -26.91 -1.60 -2.77
C MET A 1 -25.53 -1.86 -2.18
N SER A 2 -25.08 -3.11 -2.13
CA SER A 2 -23.87 -3.52 -1.38
C SER A 2 -22.60 -3.43 -2.22
N ASN A 3 -21.58 -2.74 -1.71
CA ASN A 3 -20.21 -2.87 -2.19
C ASN A 3 -19.60 -4.14 -1.59
N THR A 4 -18.77 -4.86 -2.35
CA THR A 4 -18.02 -6.00 -1.80
C THR A 4 -16.68 -5.50 -1.27
N ILE A 5 -16.47 -5.68 0.03
CA ILE A 5 -15.22 -5.33 0.74
C ILE A 5 -14.37 -6.58 0.80
N PHE A 6 -13.12 -6.52 0.30
CA PHE A 6 -12.26 -7.70 0.22
C PHE A 6 -11.08 -7.67 1.20
N GLU A 7 -10.73 -6.50 1.74
CA GLU A 7 -9.66 -6.38 2.74
C GLU A 7 -9.90 -5.17 3.65
N LEU A 8 -9.69 -5.38 4.97
CA LEU A 8 -9.65 -4.34 5.99
C LEU A 8 -8.34 -4.49 6.78
N ARG A 9 -7.33 -3.71 6.43
CA ARG A 9 -6.10 -3.56 7.23
C ARG A 9 -6.01 -2.12 7.69
N ASP A 10 -5.77 -1.90 8.98
CA ASP A 10 -5.43 -0.59 9.55
C ASP A 10 -6.35 0.57 9.11
N SER A 11 -7.68 0.35 9.14
CA SER A 11 -8.71 1.32 8.73
C SER A 11 -8.79 1.63 7.23
N VAL A 12 -8.13 0.84 6.37
CA VAL A 12 -8.25 0.92 4.91
C VAL A 12 -9.26 -0.11 4.41
N GLU A 13 -10.33 0.36 3.76
CA GLU A 13 -11.35 -0.41 3.06
C GLU A 13 -11.08 -0.38 1.54
N VAL A 14 -11.00 -1.56 0.92
CA VAL A 14 -10.92 -1.69 -0.55
C VAL A 14 -12.20 -2.34 -1.08
N SER A 15 -12.84 -1.68 -2.05
CA SER A 15 -14.07 -2.15 -2.68
C SER A 15 -14.07 -1.94 -4.19
N THR A 16 -14.91 -2.71 -4.88
CA THR A 16 -15.12 -2.58 -6.34
C THR A 16 -16.55 -2.11 -6.65
N GLY A 17 -16.66 -1.14 -7.56
CA GLY A 17 -17.94 -0.62 -8.05
C GLY A 17 -18.51 -1.45 -9.21
N ARG A 18 -19.78 -1.22 -9.56
CA ARG A 18 -20.48 -1.91 -10.66
C ARG A 18 -19.82 -1.76 -12.04
N LEU A 19 -19.05 -0.69 -12.24
CA LEU A 19 -18.32 -0.43 -13.48
C LEU A 19 -16.84 -0.86 -13.39
N GLY A 20 -16.50 -1.78 -12.47
CA GLY A 20 -15.14 -2.30 -12.31
C GLY A 20 -14.14 -1.32 -11.67
N HIS A 21 -14.59 -0.12 -11.28
CA HIS A 21 -13.74 0.84 -10.59
C HIS A 21 -13.32 0.31 -9.22
N VAL A 22 -12.04 0.49 -8.88
CA VAL A 22 -11.53 0.13 -7.55
C VAL A 22 -11.51 1.38 -6.69
N ARG A 23 -12.10 1.29 -5.50
CA ARG A 23 -12.11 2.34 -4.49
C ARG A 23 -11.33 1.88 -3.29
N MET A 24 -10.42 2.73 -2.83
CA MET A 24 -9.74 2.60 -1.55
C MET A 24 -10.18 3.75 -0.66
N LYS A 25 -10.63 3.44 0.55
CA LYS A 25 -11.04 4.41 1.55
C LYS A 25 -10.23 4.17 2.81
N GLN A 26 -9.54 5.17 3.31
CA GLN A 26 -8.92 5.11 4.63
C GLN A 26 -9.71 5.96 5.62
N GLU A 27 -10.22 5.32 6.66
CA GLU A 27 -10.81 6.01 7.81
C GLU A 27 -9.70 6.45 8.77
N ASN A 28 -9.89 7.60 9.40
CA ASN A 28 -8.97 8.17 10.40
C ASN A 28 -7.56 8.52 9.88
N TYR A 29 -7.38 8.81 8.59
CA TYR A 29 -6.14 9.40 8.12
C TYR A 29 -6.06 10.86 8.61
N ASN A 30 -5.33 11.11 9.70
CA ASN A 30 -5.23 12.44 10.32
C ASN A 30 -6.59 13.11 10.62
N GLN A 31 -7.59 12.34 11.04
CA GLN A 31 -8.99 12.77 11.26
C GLN A 31 -9.82 13.08 9.99
N GLU A 32 -9.27 12.86 8.80
CA GLU A 32 -9.97 13.00 7.52
C GLU A 32 -10.15 11.64 6.83
N VAL A 33 -11.14 11.56 5.94
CA VAL A 33 -11.37 10.36 5.11
C VAL A 33 -10.66 10.55 3.79
N ALA A 34 -9.62 9.76 3.54
CA ALA A 34 -8.96 9.72 2.23
C ALA A 34 -9.67 8.70 1.34
N ILE A 35 -10.06 9.12 0.13
CA ILE A 35 -10.70 8.24 -0.86
C ILE A 35 -9.94 8.33 -2.17
N ILE A 36 -9.45 7.19 -2.65
CA ILE A 36 -8.86 7.03 -3.97
C ILE A 36 -9.84 6.19 -4.80
N THR A 37 -10.14 6.65 -6.01
CA THR A 37 -10.95 5.91 -6.99
C THR A 37 -10.11 5.75 -8.24
N VAL A 38 -10.02 4.52 -8.74
CA VAL A 38 -9.19 4.16 -9.89
C VAL A 38 -10.07 3.57 -10.97
N HIS A 39 -9.90 4.05 -12.20
CA HIS A 39 -10.61 3.53 -13.36
C HIS A 39 -10.12 2.10 -13.67
N PRO A 40 -11.00 1.17 -14.09
CA PRO A 40 -10.61 -0.21 -14.40
C PRO A 40 -9.43 -0.32 -15.38
N ASP A 41 -9.36 0.55 -16.38
CA ASP A 41 -8.29 0.53 -17.39
C ASP A 41 -6.91 0.86 -16.81
N ASP A 42 -6.86 1.59 -15.69
CA ASP A 42 -5.62 2.00 -15.03
C ASP A 42 -5.15 0.98 -13.97
N ILE A 43 -5.99 0.01 -13.60
CA ILE A 43 -5.67 -0.99 -12.57
C ILE A 43 -4.43 -1.81 -12.89
N PRO A 44 -4.23 -2.33 -14.12
CA PRO A 44 -3.01 -3.08 -14.44
C PRO A 44 -1.74 -2.25 -14.22
N GLN A 45 -1.76 -0.98 -14.61
CA GLN A 45 -0.63 -0.07 -14.42
C GLN A 45 -0.40 0.24 -12.93
N LEU A 46 -1.48 0.43 -12.15
CA LEU A 46 -1.38 0.63 -10.71
C LEU A 46 -0.72 -0.56 -10.02
N ILE A 47 -1.12 -1.79 -10.37
CA ILE A 47 -0.52 -3.02 -9.83
C ILE A 47 0.98 -3.05 -10.12
N GLU A 48 1.39 -2.79 -11.36
CA GLU A 48 2.81 -2.78 -11.75
C GLU A 48 3.63 -1.76 -10.93
N GLN A 49 3.10 -0.54 -10.75
CA GLN A 49 3.78 0.48 -9.95
C GLN A 49 3.88 0.10 -8.47
N LEU A 50 2.83 -0.50 -7.90
CA LEU A 50 2.83 -0.94 -6.51
C LEU A 50 3.83 -2.08 -6.28
N GLU A 51 3.94 -3.03 -7.19
CA GLU A 51 4.96 -4.08 -7.12
C GLU A 51 6.38 -3.50 -7.17
N LYS A 52 6.61 -2.52 -8.06
CA LYS A 52 7.90 -1.83 -8.16
C LYS A 52 8.23 -1.12 -6.84
N ALA A 53 7.28 -0.35 -6.30
CA ALA A 53 7.44 0.33 -5.03
C ALA A 53 7.71 -0.65 -3.88
N GLY A 54 7.05 -1.82 -3.87
CA GLY A 54 7.29 -2.88 -2.89
C GLY A 54 8.72 -3.43 -2.93
N ARG A 55 9.26 -3.70 -4.14
CA ARG A 55 10.65 -4.13 -4.32
C ARG A 55 11.65 -3.08 -3.84
N GLU A 56 11.42 -1.80 -4.17
CA GLU A 56 12.27 -0.70 -3.72
C GLU A 56 12.25 -0.54 -2.20
N ALA A 57 11.06 -0.59 -1.59
CA ALA A 57 10.90 -0.53 -0.14
C ALA A 57 11.60 -1.70 0.57
N GLN A 58 11.55 -2.91 0.00
CA GLN A 58 12.27 -4.07 0.53
C GLN A 58 13.79 -3.87 0.48
N ALA A 59 14.33 -3.42 -0.67
CA ALA A 59 15.75 -3.15 -0.81
C ALA A 59 16.26 -2.14 0.24
N ILE A 60 15.48 -1.07 0.48
CA ILE A 60 15.77 -0.07 1.51
C ILE A 60 15.78 -0.71 2.91
N ARG A 61 14.79 -1.56 3.23
CA ARG A 61 14.74 -2.24 4.54
C ARG A 61 15.95 -3.15 4.77
N GLU A 62 16.37 -3.87 3.74
CA GLU A 62 17.54 -4.74 3.79
C GLU A 62 18.83 -3.93 3.97
N GLU A 63 18.99 -2.82 3.25
CA GLU A 63 20.11 -1.90 3.41
C GLU A 63 20.18 -1.34 4.84
N LEU A 64 19.05 -0.89 5.39
CA LEU A 64 18.96 -0.37 6.75
C LEU A 64 19.32 -1.44 7.79
N LYS A 65 18.82 -2.68 7.62
CA LYS A 65 19.15 -3.81 8.50
C LYS A 65 20.64 -4.13 8.45
N ASN A 66 21.23 -4.18 7.26
CA ASN A 66 22.65 -4.46 7.10
C ASN A 66 23.52 -3.37 7.75
N ARG A 67 23.14 -2.09 7.59
CA ARG A 67 23.81 -0.95 8.26
C ARG A 67 23.72 -1.00 9.78
N SER A 68 22.62 -1.48 10.35
CA SER A 68 22.51 -1.66 11.81
C SER A 68 23.43 -2.75 12.34
N VAL A 69 23.61 -3.84 11.59
CA VAL A 69 24.50 -4.95 11.98
C VAL A 69 25.98 -4.53 11.91
N THR A 70 26.39 -3.74 10.91
CA THR A 70 27.79 -3.29 10.79
C THR A 70 28.20 -2.33 11.92
N LYS A 71 27.27 -1.54 12.47
CA LYS A 71 27.55 -0.62 13.59
C LYS A 71 27.73 -1.32 14.94
N GLU A 72 27.24 -2.55 15.10
CA GLU A 72 27.45 -3.34 16.33
C GLU A 72 28.82 -4.04 16.32
N SER A 73 29.35 -4.39 15.15
CA SER A 73 30.67 -5.03 14.99
C SER A 73 31.87 -4.08 15.18
N ASP A 74 31.67 -2.76 15.12
CA ASP A 74 32.74 -1.76 15.35
C ASP A 74 32.89 -1.37 16.85
N LYS A 75 32.15 -2.00 17.76
CA LYS A 75 32.20 -1.75 19.22
C LYS A 75 32.84 -2.89 20.04
N GLN A 76 33.45 -3.89 19.41
CA GLN A 76 34.18 -4.97 20.10
C GLN A 76 35.69 -4.77 20.05
#